data_AF-A0A3N4M7B0-F1
#
_entry.id   AF-A0A3N4M7B0-F1
#
_cell.length_a   1.000
_cell.length_b   1.000
_cell.length_c   1.000
_cell.angle_alpha   90.00
_cell.angle_beta   90.00
_cell.angle_gamma   90.00
#
_symmetry.space_group_name_H-M   'P 1'
#
loop_
_entity.id
_entity.type
_entity.pdbx_description
1 polymer ?
#
loop_
_entity_poly.entity_id
_entity_poly.type
_entity_poly.pdbx_seq_one_letter_code
_entity_poly.pdbx_strand_id
1 'polypeptide(L)'
;MKGLVIVALVLFPFSGIGQKAYKAVFFNGKFNNVQIRFTLADGYPAASELRTKNLKTGVSELFIAEKGVLGENQELAFYPANENGNRKDFFVVKELQAAFGIDLPPKIRVVHHLNGVQTVFILKRVKR
;
A
#
# COMPACT_ATOMS: atom_id res chain seq x y z
N MET A 1 45.40 1.51 -38.21
CA MET A 1 44.14 2.09 -37.68
C MET A 1 43.28 0.98 -37.06
N LYS A 2 43.55 0.54 -35.82
CA LYS A 2 42.74 -0.51 -35.15
C LYS A 2 42.62 -0.36 -33.63
N GLY A 3 43.06 0.77 -33.05
CA GLY A 3 43.19 0.91 -31.59
C GLY A 3 42.25 1.91 -30.93
N LEU A 4 41.36 2.60 -31.68
CA LEU A 4 40.64 3.76 -31.14
C LEU A 4 39.17 3.49 -30.73
N VAL A 5 38.63 2.29 -31.02
CA VAL A 5 37.19 2.01 -30.82
C VAL A 5 36.89 1.43 -29.43
N ILE A 6 37.90 0.91 -28.71
CA ILE A 6 37.69 0.18 -27.45
C ILE A 6 37.50 1.13 -26.25
N VAL A 7 37.99 2.37 -26.32
CA VAL A 7 37.92 3.32 -25.18
C VAL A 7 36.53 3.94 -25.01
N ALA A 8 35.71 4.01 -26.07
CA ALA A 8 34.38 4.62 -26.01
C ALA A 8 33.32 3.74 -25.31
N LEU A 9 33.54 2.41 -25.20
CA LEU A 9 32.60 1.51 -24.52
C LEU A 9 32.77 1.45 -23.00
N VAL A 10 33.90 1.92 -22.46
CA VAL A 10 34.17 1.90 -21.00
C VAL A 10 33.59 3.14 -20.31
N LEU A 11 33.18 4.15 -21.07
CA LEU A 11 32.66 5.42 -20.56
C LEU A 11 31.14 5.53 -20.54
N PHE A 12 30.38 4.45 -20.78
CA PHE A 12 28.97 4.42 -20.37
C PHE A 12 28.95 4.13 -18.88
N PRO A 13 28.77 5.14 -18.00
CA PRO A 13 28.49 4.81 -16.62
C PRO A 13 27.13 4.12 -16.66
N PHE A 14 27.07 2.94 -16.08
CA PHE A 14 25.82 2.32 -15.68
C PHE A 14 25.13 3.26 -14.69
N SER A 15 24.46 4.30 -15.17
CA SER A 15 23.41 5.01 -14.44
C SER A 15 22.20 4.09 -14.38
N GLY A 16 22.41 2.93 -13.74
CA GLY A 16 21.34 2.14 -13.20
C GLY A 16 20.65 3.02 -12.18
N ILE A 17 19.51 3.59 -12.57
CA ILE A 17 18.60 4.23 -11.64
C ILE A 17 18.14 3.10 -10.72
N GLY A 18 18.81 2.96 -9.57
CA GLY A 18 18.37 2.05 -8.53
C GLY A 18 16.95 2.45 -8.17
N GLN A 19 15.97 1.64 -8.59
CA GLN A 19 14.60 1.80 -8.11
C GLN A 19 14.68 1.76 -6.60
N LYS A 20 14.39 2.88 -5.93
CA LYS A 20 14.39 2.96 -4.48
C LYS A 20 13.33 1.96 -4.00
N ALA A 21 13.77 0.76 -3.62
CA ALA A 21 12.88 -0.27 -3.12
C ALA A 21 12.26 0.27 -1.83
N TYR A 22 10.96 0.53 -1.85
CA TYR A 22 10.24 0.97 -0.68
C TYR A 22 10.24 -0.17 0.35
N LYS A 23 10.28 0.19 1.64
CA LYS A 23 10.18 -0.79 2.70
C LYS A 23 8.70 -1.13 2.89
N ALA A 24 8.34 -2.40 2.72
CA ALA A 24 6.98 -2.86 2.99
C ALA A 24 6.77 -3.08 4.49
N VAL A 25 5.74 -2.43 5.05
CA VAL A 25 5.31 -2.59 6.44
C VAL A 25 3.92 -3.23 6.44
N PHE A 26 3.75 -4.27 7.23
CA PHE A 26 2.51 -5.05 7.23
C PHE A 26 1.69 -4.77 8.48
N PHE A 27 0.39 -4.62 8.28
CA PHE A 27 -0.60 -4.58 9.34
C PHE A 27 -1.68 -5.61 9.06
N ASN A 28 -2.04 -6.37 10.09
CA ASN A 28 -3.04 -7.43 9.98
C ASN A 28 -4.18 -7.18 10.96
N GLY A 29 -5.37 -7.60 10.57
CA GLY A 29 -6.55 -7.59 11.42
C GLY A 29 -7.61 -8.54 10.89
N LYS A 30 -8.67 -8.66 11.67
CA LYS A 30 -9.85 -9.42 11.30
C LYS A 30 -11.07 -8.68 11.81
N PHE A 31 -12.09 -8.57 10.97
CA PHE A 31 -13.42 -8.12 11.38
C PHE A 31 -14.43 -9.13 10.83
N ASN A 32 -15.36 -9.57 11.68
CA ASN A 32 -16.28 -10.66 11.35
C ASN A 32 -15.53 -11.89 10.78
N ASN A 33 -15.84 -12.28 9.55
CA ASN A 33 -15.19 -13.38 8.81
C ASN A 33 -14.25 -12.87 7.71
N VAL A 34 -13.81 -11.63 7.78
CA VAL A 34 -12.89 -11.05 6.79
C VAL A 34 -11.55 -10.81 7.47
N GLN A 35 -10.51 -11.47 6.97
CA GLN A 35 -9.13 -11.14 7.29
C GLN A 35 -8.70 -9.97 6.42
N ILE A 36 -8.01 -9.01 7.01
CA ILE A 36 -7.43 -7.88 6.31
C ILE A 36 -5.92 -7.91 6.48
N ARG A 37 -5.22 -7.71 5.38
CA ARG A 37 -3.79 -7.43 5.33
C ARG A 37 -3.58 -6.11 4.61
N PHE A 38 -3.05 -5.14 5.34
CA PHE A 38 -2.61 -3.88 4.78
C PHE A 38 -1.09 -3.89 4.63
N THR A 39 -0.62 -3.56 3.43
CA THR A 39 0.79 -3.36 3.12
C THR A 39 1.00 -1.88 2.86
N LEU A 40 1.70 -1.23 3.78
CA LEU A 40 2.16 0.14 3.63
C LEU A 40 3.50 0.12 2.89
N ALA A 41 3.55 0.83 1.76
CA ALA A 41 4.80 1.11 1.07
C ALA A 41 5.45 2.36 1.68
N ASP A 42 6.38 2.15 2.59
CA ASP A 42 7.07 3.22 3.33
C ASP A 42 7.85 4.13 2.36
N GLY A 43 7.56 5.43 2.43
CA GLY A 43 8.08 6.45 1.52
C GLY A 43 7.45 6.47 0.11
N TYR A 44 6.49 5.59 -0.20
CA TYR A 44 5.77 5.61 -1.47
C TYR A 44 4.30 5.17 -1.32
N PRO A 45 3.41 6.05 -0.79
CA PRO A 45 2.02 5.72 -0.47
C PRO A 45 1.25 5.07 -1.63
N ALA A 46 1.56 5.46 -2.87
CA ALA A 46 0.95 4.94 -4.10
C ALA A 46 1.08 3.41 -4.27
N ALA A 47 2.14 2.80 -3.75
CA ALA A 47 2.35 1.36 -3.83
C ALA A 47 1.78 0.60 -2.62
N SER A 48 1.00 1.28 -1.77
CA SER A 48 0.32 0.62 -0.67
C SER A 48 -0.89 -0.16 -1.20
N GLU A 49 -1.18 -1.29 -0.57
CA GLU A 49 -2.30 -2.16 -0.95
C GLU A 49 -3.01 -2.69 0.30
N LEU A 50 -4.30 -2.96 0.15
CA LEU A 50 -5.11 -3.65 1.15
C LEU A 50 -5.71 -4.90 0.52
N ARG A 51 -5.49 -6.05 1.15
CA ARG A 51 -6.06 -7.33 0.73
C ARG A 51 -7.06 -7.79 1.77
N THR A 52 -8.25 -8.15 1.32
CA THR A 52 -9.25 -8.83 2.13
C THR A 52 -9.28 -10.30 1.76
N LYS A 53 -9.61 -11.16 2.73
CA LYS A 53 -9.91 -12.57 2.50
C LYS A 53 -11.12 -12.95 3.34
N ASN A 54 -12.20 -13.36 2.69
CA ASN A 54 -13.33 -13.96 3.36
C ASN A 54 -12.94 -15.36 3.84
N LEU A 55 -12.96 -15.58 5.15
CA LEU A 55 -12.55 -16.83 5.80
C LEU A 55 -13.57 -17.95 5.63
N LYS A 56 -14.82 -17.64 5.29
CA LYS A 56 -15.85 -18.65 5.00
C LYS A 56 -15.76 -19.13 3.55
N THR A 57 -15.63 -18.21 2.60
CA THR A 57 -15.67 -18.54 1.16
C THR A 57 -14.29 -18.69 0.53
N GLY A 58 -13.23 -18.23 1.21
CA GLY A 58 -11.86 -18.21 0.68
C GLY A 58 -11.58 -17.08 -0.33
N VAL A 59 -12.62 -16.38 -0.80
CA VAL A 59 -12.53 -15.30 -1.79
C VAL A 59 -11.64 -14.19 -1.24
N SER A 60 -10.72 -13.71 -2.08
CA SER A 60 -9.79 -12.65 -1.75
C SER A 60 -9.93 -11.50 -2.74
N GLU A 61 -9.89 -10.27 -2.23
CA GLU A 61 -10.00 -9.07 -3.04
C GLU A 61 -8.82 -8.14 -2.74
N LEU A 62 -8.38 -7.45 -3.78
CA LEU A 62 -7.29 -6.47 -3.72
C LEU A 62 -7.89 -5.07 -3.85
N PHE A 63 -7.46 -4.19 -2.96
CA PHE A 63 -7.79 -2.79 -2.95
C PHE A 63 -6.51 -1.97 -3.10
N ILE A 64 -6.50 -1.05 -4.05
CA ILE A 64 -5.36 -0.21 -4.42
C ILE A 64 -5.59 1.23 -3.97
N ALA A 65 -4.52 1.91 -3.57
CA ALA A 65 -4.59 3.31 -3.18
C ALA A 65 -5.13 4.19 -4.32
N GLU A 66 -6.10 5.07 -4.04
CA GLU A 66 -6.69 5.96 -5.04
C GLU A 66 -5.68 6.96 -5.60
N LYS A 67 -4.84 7.48 -4.72
CA LYS A 67 -3.87 8.53 -5.00
C LYS A 67 -2.54 8.17 -4.35
N GLY A 68 -1.46 8.55 -5.02
CA GLY A 68 -0.10 8.43 -4.48
C GLY A 68 0.25 9.44 -3.40
N VAL A 69 -0.72 10.27 -3.01
CA VAL A 69 -0.59 11.33 -2.01
C VAL A 69 -1.63 11.15 -0.92
N LEU A 70 -1.26 11.53 0.29
CA LEU A 70 -2.17 11.57 1.42
C LEU A 70 -3.23 12.65 1.20
N GLY A 71 -4.48 12.36 1.55
CA GLY A 71 -5.53 13.38 1.60
C GLY A 71 -5.24 14.43 2.68
N GLU A 72 -6.05 15.50 2.73
CA GLU A 72 -5.91 16.60 3.70
C GLU A 72 -5.89 16.12 5.16
N ASN A 73 -6.62 15.03 5.46
CA ASN A 73 -6.67 14.39 6.77
C ASN A 73 -5.64 13.27 6.97
N GLN A 74 -4.64 13.18 6.08
CA GLN A 74 -3.59 12.16 6.11
C GLN A 74 -4.12 10.74 6.07
N GLU A 75 -5.12 10.58 5.21
CA GLU A 75 -5.78 9.33 4.95
C GLU A 75 -5.41 8.81 3.56
N LEU A 76 -5.40 7.49 3.43
CA LEU A 76 -5.33 6.80 2.15
C LEU A 76 -6.62 6.03 1.94
N ALA A 77 -7.31 6.35 0.86
CA ALA A 77 -8.45 5.60 0.38
C ALA A 77 -7.98 4.47 -0.55
N PHE A 78 -8.56 3.28 -0.39
CA PHE A 78 -8.27 2.08 -1.15
C PHE A 78 -9.54 1.56 -1.80
N TYR A 79 -9.51 1.41 -3.13
CA TYR A 79 -10.65 0.96 -3.93
C TYR A 79 -10.36 -0.38 -4.59
N PRO A 80 -11.38 -1.20 -4.91
CA PRO A 80 -11.19 -2.50 -5.53
C PRO A 80 -10.41 -2.37 -6.84
N ALA A 81 -9.39 -3.20 -7.01
CA ALA A 81 -8.53 -3.18 -8.19
C ALA A 81 -9.27 -3.58 -9.48
N ASN A 82 -10.31 -4.41 -9.34
CA ASN A 82 -11.01 -5.05 -10.47
C ASN A 82 -12.40 -4.46 -10.75
N GLU A 83 -12.86 -3.44 -10.01
CA GLU A 83 -14.21 -2.89 -10.21
C GLU A 83 -14.18 -1.63 -11.08
N ASN A 84 -14.76 -1.73 -12.29
CA ASN A 84 -14.88 -0.66 -13.29
C ASN A 84 -15.85 0.49 -12.90
N GLY A 85 -15.95 0.85 -11.62
CA GLY A 85 -16.68 2.05 -11.19
C GLY A 85 -17.53 1.92 -9.92
N ASN A 86 -17.63 0.75 -9.30
CA ASN A 86 -18.40 0.59 -8.06
C ASN A 86 -17.58 1.01 -6.83
N ARG A 87 -17.37 2.32 -6.68
CA ARG A 87 -16.67 2.94 -5.54
C ARG A 87 -17.47 2.91 -4.23
N LYS A 88 -18.44 2.01 -4.08
CA LYS A 88 -19.29 1.87 -2.89
C LYS A 88 -18.70 0.92 -1.85
N ASP A 89 -17.71 0.11 -2.24
CA ASP A 89 -16.89 -0.70 -1.35
C ASP A 89 -15.48 -0.14 -1.36
N PHE A 90 -15.05 0.51 -0.29
CA PHE A 90 -13.71 1.06 -0.19
C PHE A 90 -13.25 1.14 1.27
N PHE A 91 -11.94 1.21 1.44
CA PHE A 91 -11.32 1.33 2.75
C PHE A 91 -10.61 2.67 2.88
N VAL A 92 -10.65 3.26 4.06
CA VAL A 92 -9.89 4.47 4.40
C VAL A 92 -8.99 4.14 5.58
N VAL A 93 -7.68 4.20 5.35
CA VAL A 93 -6.69 4.09 6.42
C VAL A 93 -6.39 5.48 6.92
N LYS A 94 -6.58 5.70 8.23
CA LYS A 94 -6.43 7.01 8.89
C LYS A 94 -5.14 7.07 9.70
N GLU A 95 -4.75 8.29 10.07
CA GLU A 95 -3.65 8.58 11.00
C GLU A 95 -2.29 8.07 10.52
N LEU A 96 -2.05 8.15 9.20
CA LEU A 96 -0.79 7.70 8.59
C LEU A 96 0.38 8.69 8.80
N GLN A 97 0.19 9.81 9.49
CA GLN A 97 1.25 10.79 9.79
C GLN A 97 2.46 10.14 10.50
N ALA A 98 2.18 9.30 11.50
CA ALA A 98 3.21 8.53 12.20
C ALA A 98 3.79 7.42 11.31
N ALA A 99 3.08 7.03 10.25
CA ALA A 99 3.41 5.92 9.39
C ALA A 99 4.37 6.28 8.23
N PHE A 100 4.83 7.53 8.12
CA PHE A 100 5.88 7.93 7.17
C PHE A 100 7.08 8.59 7.87
N GLY A 101 7.16 8.48 9.20
CA GLY A 101 8.29 8.91 10.03
C GLY A 101 9.11 7.75 10.59
N ILE A 102 10.09 8.05 11.45
CA ILE A 102 10.99 7.07 12.08
C ILE A 102 10.22 6.03 12.90
N ASP A 103 9.06 6.41 13.46
CA ASP A 103 8.27 5.58 14.39
C ASP A 103 6.85 5.27 13.87
N LEU A 104 6.78 4.27 12.97
CA LEU A 104 5.52 3.71 12.50
C LEU A 104 4.68 3.16 13.68
N PRO A 105 3.38 3.50 13.78
CA PRO A 105 2.58 3.14 14.94
C PRO A 105 2.36 1.62 15.03
N PRO A 106 2.18 1.06 16.23
CA PRO A 106 1.95 -0.38 16.42
C PRO A 106 0.56 -0.81 15.93
N LYS A 107 -0.35 0.15 15.74
CA LYS A 107 -1.73 -0.05 15.31
C LYS A 107 -2.14 1.09 14.39
N ILE A 108 -3.05 0.81 13.49
CA ILE A 108 -3.66 1.82 12.60
C ILE A 108 -5.16 1.65 12.57
N ARG A 109 -5.86 2.76 12.40
CA ARG A 109 -7.30 2.79 12.26
C ARG A 109 -7.69 2.68 10.80
N VAL A 110 -8.64 1.79 10.51
CA VAL A 110 -9.20 1.61 9.18
C VAL A 110 -10.72 1.70 9.26
N VAL A 111 -11.30 2.39 8.29
CA VAL A 111 -12.74 2.52 8.11
C VAL A 111 -13.10 1.84 6.81
N HIS A 112 -13.98 0.84 6.87
CA HIS A 112 -14.57 0.20 5.70
C HIS A 112 -15.90 0.86 5.39
N HIS A 113 -16.05 1.32 4.16
CA HIS A 113 -17.27 1.88 3.62
C HIS A 113 -17.86 0.86 2.66
N LEU A 114 -19.03 0.32 2.99
CA LEU A 114 -19.76 -0.61 2.14
C LEU A 114 -21.21 -0.15 2.02
N ASN A 115 -21.61 0.24 0.81
CA ASN A 115 -22.99 0.67 0.50
C ASN A 115 -23.51 1.76 1.47
N GLY A 116 -22.64 2.70 1.85
CA GLY A 116 -22.95 3.80 2.78
C GLY A 116 -22.84 3.43 4.27
N VAL A 117 -22.65 2.17 4.61
CA VAL A 117 -22.40 1.72 5.99
C VAL A 117 -20.90 1.84 6.31
N GLN A 118 -20.58 2.41 7.46
CA GLN A 118 -19.20 2.53 7.95
C GLN A 118 -18.92 1.53 9.06
N THR A 119 -17.87 0.74 8.90
CA THR A 119 -17.36 -0.16 9.93
C THR A 119 -15.93 0.23 10.29
N VAL A 120 -15.67 0.48 11.57
CA VAL A 120 -14.35 0.88 12.06
C VAL A 120 -13.65 -0.32 12.68
N PHE A 121 -12.39 -0.54 12.35
CA PHE A 121 -11.55 -1.55 13.00
C PHE A 121 -10.08 -1.13 13.04
N ILE A 122 -9.32 -1.87 13.84
CA ILE A 122 -7.91 -1.60 14.10
C ILE A 122 -7.07 -2.73 13.52
N LEU A 123 -6.08 -2.39 12.70
CA LEU A 123 -5.07 -3.33 12.25
C LEU A 123 -3.83 -3.21 13.15
N LYS A 124 -3.20 -4.34 13.46
CA LYS A 124 -1.98 -4.42 14.27
C LYS A 124 -0.77 -4.59 13.37
N ARG A 125 0.29 -3.83 13.64
CA ARG A 125 1.57 -3.96 12.94
C ARG A 125 2.14 -5.35 13.19
N VAL A 126 2.55 -6.01 12.11
CA VAL A 126 3.27 -7.28 12.18
C VAL A 126 4.74 -6.95 12.44
N LYS A 127 5.26 -7.37 13.59
CA LYS A 127 6.70 -7.33 13.84
C LYS A 127 7.36 -8.40 12.97
N ARG A 128 8.33 -8.00 12.15
CA ARG A 128 9.24 -8.94 11.48
C ARG A 128 10.30 -9.39 12.47
#